data_AF-A0A9Q0S449-F1
#
_entry.id   AF-A0A9Q0S449-F1
#
_cell.length_a   1.000
_cell.length_b   1.000
_cell.length_c   1.000
_cell.angle_alpha   90.00
_cell.angle_beta   90.00
_cell.angle_gamma   90.00
#
_symmetry.space_group_name_H-M   'P 1'
#
loop_
_entity.id
_entity.type
_entity.pdbx_description
1 polymer ?
#
loop_
_entity_poly.entity_id
_entity_poly.type
_entity_poly.pdbx_seq_one_letter_code
_entity_poly.pdbx_strand_id
1 'polypeptide(L)'
;MASDLPETILKKSETAVKALGPEKSSKRCDETYNRFIDWRKQQGTESFVEEVFLAYFEDKSRHYAPSTLWSIYSILKSKMIANHNIDISRYSRLLTFVKTKNVGFQSKQASVFTPEEIKKFLLEAPDSEFLVIKVLADIDLSEDIDDEIEADEDRYFRVQGPEKRSPPSCR
;
A
#
# COMPACT_ATOMS: atom_id res chain seq x y z
N MET A 1 -7.12 -28.95 -37.78
CA MET A 1 -8.00 -27.77 -37.91
C MET A 1 -7.38 -26.68 -37.05
N ALA A 2 -6.48 -25.88 -37.64
CA ALA A 2 -5.82 -24.79 -36.94
C ALA A 2 -6.86 -23.69 -36.69
N SER A 3 -7.06 -23.32 -35.44
CA SER A 3 -7.93 -22.21 -35.05
C SER A 3 -7.27 -20.91 -35.46
N ASP A 4 -7.63 -20.40 -36.64
CA ASP A 4 -7.23 -19.06 -37.10
C ASP A 4 -8.00 -18.02 -36.28
N LEU A 5 -7.47 -17.71 -35.11
CA LEU A 5 -7.95 -16.60 -34.29
C LEU A 5 -7.53 -15.30 -34.99
N PRO A 6 -8.45 -14.33 -35.22
CA PRO A 6 -8.09 -13.07 -35.87
C PRO A 6 -7.01 -12.33 -35.09
N GLU A 7 -6.02 -11.80 -35.79
CA GLU A 7 -4.87 -11.09 -35.23
C GLU A 7 -5.27 -9.90 -34.34
N THR A 8 -6.44 -9.30 -34.61
CA THR A 8 -7.05 -8.24 -33.80
C THR A 8 -7.48 -8.71 -32.41
N ILE A 9 -7.95 -9.96 -32.29
CA ILE A 9 -8.33 -10.59 -31.02
C ILE A 9 -7.08 -10.96 -30.23
N LEU A 10 -6.05 -11.51 -30.89
CA LEU A 10 -4.76 -11.82 -30.27
C LEU A 10 -4.14 -10.55 -29.67
N LYS A 11 -4.03 -9.48 -30.45
CA LYS A 11 -3.48 -8.20 -29.99
C LYS A 11 -4.27 -7.58 -28.84
N LYS A 12 -5.61 -7.66 -28.88
CA LYS A 12 -6.48 -7.20 -27.78
C LYS A 12 -6.26 -8.05 -26.51
N SER A 13 -6.16 -9.37 -26.65
CA SER A 13 -5.93 -10.28 -25.52
C SER A 13 -4.54 -10.08 -24.90
N GLU A 14 -3.49 -9.89 -25.70
CA GLU A 14 -2.13 -9.59 -25.21
C GLU A 14 -2.07 -8.26 -24.47
N THR A 15 -2.78 -7.25 -24.96
CA THR A 15 -2.86 -5.94 -24.30
C THR A 15 -3.59 -6.07 -22.96
N ALA A 16 -4.70 -6.81 -22.94
CA ALA A 16 -5.42 -7.10 -21.71
C ALA A 16 -4.54 -7.86 -20.70
N VAL A 17 -3.79 -8.88 -21.15
CA VAL A 17 -2.86 -9.65 -20.29
C VAL A 17 -1.75 -8.78 -19.74
N LYS A 18 -1.17 -7.87 -20.53
CA LYS A 18 -0.18 -6.91 -20.06
C LYS A 18 -0.74 -5.93 -19.02
N ALA A 19 -2.00 -5.52 -19.19
CA ALA A 19 -2.70 -4.64 -18.26
C ALA A 19 -3.15 -5.33 -16.94
N LEU A 20 -3.16 -6.68 -16.89
CA LEU A 20 -3.44 -7.43 -15.66
C LEU A 20 -2.25 -7.44 -14.66
N GLY A 21 -1.07 -6.95 -15.08
CA GLY A 21 0.05 -6.75 -14.17
C GLY A 21 -0.20 -5.59 -13.19
N PRO A 22 0.41 -5.59 -11.99
CA PRO A 22 0.29 -4.45 -11.09
C PRO A 22 0.87 -3.20 -11.75
N GLU A 23 0.01 -2.21 -12.02
CA GLU A 23 0.37 -0.92 -12.62
C GLU A 23 1.26 -0.07 -11.70
N LYS A 24 1.20 -0.31 -10.38
CA LYS A 24 2.00 0.40 -9.37
C LYS A 24 3.33 -0.33 -9.02
N SER A 25 4.42 0.39 -9.33
CA SER A 25 5.84 0.19 -9.00
C SER A 25 6.68 -0.70 -9.93
N SER A 26 6.82 -0.26 -11.18
CA SER A 26 7.50 -0.93 -12.31
C SER A 26 9.04 -1.02 -12.23
N LYS A 27 9.62 -1.15 -11.04
CA LYS A 27 11.07 -1.38 -10.90
C LYS A 27 11.38 -2.43 -9.83
N ARG A 28 10.83 -2.26 -8.63
CA ARG A 28 11.06 -3.19 -7.51
C ARG A 28 10.50 -4.58 -7.78
N CYS A 29 9.34 -4.66 -8.44
CA CYS A 29 8.75 -5.93 -8.87
C CYS A 29 9.64 -6.64 -9.91
N ASP A 30 10.13 -5.89 -10.91
CA ASP A 30 10.99 -6.43 -11.97
C ASP A 30 12.34 -6.86 -11.43
N GLU A 31 12.96 -6.07 -10.55
CA GLU A 31 14.18 -6.44 -9.85
C GLU A 31 14.02 -7.71 -9.03
N THR A 32 12.90 -7.85 -8.31
CA THR A 32 12.63 -9.06 -7.50
C THR A 32 12.49 -10.30 -8.38
N TYR A 33 11.79 -10.17 -9.51
CA TYR A 33 11.66 -11.25 -10.48
C TYR A 33 13.01 -11.58 -11.16
N ASN A 34 13.76 -10.57 -11.59
CA ASN A 34 15.08 -10.75 -12.20
C ASN A 34 16.06 -11.42 -11.24
N ARG A 35 16.05 -11.05 -9.95
CA ARG A 35 16.84 -11.74 -8.91
C ARG A 35 16.52 -13.23 -8.81
N PHE A 36 15.25 -13.61 -8.96
CA PHE A 36 14.86 -15.03 -9.01
C PHE A 36 15.38 -15.70 -10.29
N ILE A 37 15.24 -15.06 -11.46
CA ILE A 37 15.74 -15.59 -12.73
C ILE A 37 17.27 -15.77 -12.69
N ASP A 38 18.01 -14.82 -12.12
CA ASP A 38 19.46 -14.89 -12.00
C ASP A 38 19.90 -15.96 -11.00
N TRP A 39 19.24 -16.07 -9.84
CA TRP A 39 19.49 -17.17 -8.91
C TRP A 39 19.24 -18.53 -9.58
N ARG A 40 18.17 -18.65 -10.35
CA ARG A 40 17.82 -19.88 -11.07
C ARG A 40 18.88 -20.26 -12.12
N LYS A 41 19.39 -19.27 -12.86
CA LYS A 41 20.53 -19.45 -13.79
C LYS A 41 21.78 -19.93 -13.06
N GLN A 42 22.08 -19.40 -11.87
CA GLN A 42 23.20 -19.84 -11.05
C GLN A 42 23.05 -21.30 -10.59
N GLN A 43 21.83 -21.78 -10.38
CA GLN A 43 21.54 -23.18 -10.07
C GLN A 43 21.51 -24.10 -11.31
N GLY A 44 21.72 -23.57 -12.51
CA GLY A 44 21.76 -24.35 -13.75
C GLY A 44 20.42 -24.96 -14.16
N THR A 45 19.29 -24.41 -13.70
CA THR A 45 17.96 -24.94 -14.02
C THR A 45 17.14 -23.99 -14.88
N GLU A 46 16.46 -24.54 -15.87
CA GLU A 46 15.47 -23.83 -16.69
C GLU A 46 14.03 -24.28 -16.38
N SER A 47 13.83 -24.95 -15.24
CA SER A 47 12.51 -25.42 -14.80
C SER A 47 11.83 -24.45 -13.83
N PHE A 48 10.49 -24.39 -13.89
CA PHE A 48 9.63 -23.61 -12.99
C PHE A 48 8.79 -24.51 -12.07
N VAL A 49 9.28 -25.71 -11.76
CA VAL A 49 8.60 -26.63 -10.84
C VAL A 49 8.64 -26.16 -9.39
N GLU A 50 7.74 -26.69 -8.56
CA GLU A 50 7.57 -26.31 -7.17
C GLU A 50 8.87 -26.46 -6.34
N GLU A 51 9.69 -27.48 -6.61
CA GLU A 51 10.97 -27.73 -5.93
C GLU A 51 11.96 -26.57 -6.07
N VAL A 52 12.00 -25.93 -7.25
CA VAL A 52 12.87 -24.79 -7.52
C VAL A 52 12.44 -23.58 -6.67
N PHE A 53 11.13 -23.35 -6.56
CA PHE A 53 10.61 -22.29 -5.71
C PHE A 53 10.82 -22.59 -4.23
N LEU A 54 10.61 -23.83 -3.79
CA LEU A 54 10.87 -24.22 -2.40
C LEU A 54 12.34 -23.98 -2.01
N ALA A 55 13.29 -24.40 -2.85
CA ALA A 55 14.71 -24.14 -2.62
C ALA A 55 15.02 -22.64 -2.56
N TYR A 56 14.47 -21.86 -3.50
CA TYR A 56 14.65 -20.40 -3.50
C TYR A 56 14.11 -19.76 -2.22
N PHE A 57 12.90 -20.12 -1.80
CA PHE A 57 12.26 -19.55 -0.62
C PHE A 57 12.91 -20.00 0.69
N GLU A 58 13.48 -21.21 0.74
CA GLU A 58 14.28 -21.68 1.87
C GLU A 58 15.55 -20.81 2.03
N ASP A 59 16.31 -20.61 0.94
CA ASP A 59 17.48 -19.72 0.94
C ASP A 59 17.12 -18.30 1.40
N LYS A 60 16.03 -17.74 0.87
CA LYS A 60 15.58 -16.38 1.22
C LYS A 60 15.07 -16.31 2.66
N SER A 61 14.47 -17.37 3.19
CA SER A 61 13.90 -17.35 4.55
C SER A 61 14.93 -17.16 5.65
N ARG A 62 16.21 -17.46 5.37
CA ARG A 62 17.33 -17.27 6.29
C ARG A 62 17.73 -15.80 6.45
N HIS A 63 17.38 -14.96 5.49
CA HIS A 63 17.84 -13.57 5.41
C HIS A 63 16.71 -12.54 5.48
N TYR A 64 15.47 -12.93 5.16
CA TYR A 64 14.34 -12.01 5.06
C TYR A 64 13.27 -12.29 6.13
N ALA A 65 12.67 -11.21 6.62
CA ALA A 65 11.51 -11.29 7.50
C ALA A 65 10.32 -11.97 6.78
N PRO A 66 9.43 -12.67 7.51
CA PRO A 66 8.27 -13.35 6.93
C PRO A 66 7.37 -12.48 6.06
N SER A 67 7.11 -11.23 6.45
CA SER A 67 6.33 -10.27 5.66
C SER A 67 6.99 -9.94 4.32
N THR A 68 8.33 -9.89 4.29
CA THR A 68 9.11 -9.69 3.06
C THR A 68 9.04 -10.93 2.16
N LEU A 69 9.15 -12.13 2.73
CA LEU A 69 8.97 -13.38 1.98
C LEU A 69 7.58 -13.46 1.35
N TRP A 70 6.53 -13.11 2.08
CA TRP A 70 5.16 -13.05 1.56
C TRP A 70 5.02 -12.07 0.39
N SER A 71 5.69 -10.92 0.50
CA SER A 71 5.74 -9.91 -0.56
C SER A 71 6.44 -10.44 -1.81
N ILE A 72 7.59 -11.10 -1.64
CA ILE A 72 8.33 -11.75 -2.74
C ILE A 72 7.47 -12.84 -3.41
N TYR A 73 6.78 -13.67 -2.63
CA TYR A 73 5.85 -14.67 -3.14
C TYR A 73 4.73 -14.04 -3.98
N SER A 74 4.11 -12.96 -3.47
CA SER A 74 3.06 -12.24 -4.19
C SER A 74 3.56 -11.66 -5.52
N ILE A 75 4.76 -11.07 -5.53
CA ILE A 75 5.39 -10.56 -6.76
C ILE A 75 5.64 -11.68 -7.77
N LEU A 76 6.26 -12.78 -7.32
CA LEU A 76 6.56 -13.91 -8.19
C LEU A 76 5.28 -14.55 -8.71
N LYS A 77 4.23 -14.66 -7.90
CA LYS A 77 2.93 -15.17 -8.35
C LYS A 77 2.39 -14.37 -9.53
N SER A 78 2.32 -13.06 -9.41
CA SER A 78 1.83 -12.20 -10.49
C SER A 78 2.73 -12.26 -11.72
N LYS A 79 4.05 -12.25 -11.55
CA LYS A 79 5.01 -12.28 -12.66
C LYS A 79 5.07 -13.63 -13.38
N MET A 80 4.92 -14.73 -12.67
CA MET A 80 4.88 -16.07 -13.26
C MET A 80 3.62 -16.29 -14.10
N ILE A 81 2.48 -15.78 -13.62
CA ILE A 81 1.22 -15.80 -14.39
C ILE A 81 1.38 -14.94 -15.66
N ALA A 82 1.90 -13.72 -15.54
CA ALA A 82 2.02 -12.80 -16.67
C ALA A 82 3.04 -13.24 -17.73
N ASN A 83 4.22 -13.74 -17.30
CA ASN A 83 5.33 -13.99 -18.22
C ASN A 83 5.38 -15.42 -18.75
N HIS A 84 4.91 -16.39 -17.94
CA HIS A 84 5.04 -17.82 -18.25
C HIS A 84 3.71 -18.56 -18.24
N ASN A 85 2.60 -17.88 -17.93
CA ASN A 85 1.29 -18.49 -17.73
C ASN A 85 1.31 -19.62 -16.68
N ILE A 86 2.16 -19.49 -15.66
CA ILE A 86 2.30 -20.45 -14.56
C ILE A 86 1.71 -19.85 -13.29
N ASP A 87 0.69 -20.51 -12.75
CA ASP A 87 0.09 -20.15 -11.48
C ASP A 87 0.75 -20.91 -10.31
N ILE A 88 1.73 -20.26 -9.67
CA ILE A 88 2.41 -20.84 -8.50
C ILE A 88 1.51 -20.94 -7.26
N SER A 89 0.29 -20.39 -7.27
CA SER A 89 -0.65 -20.60 -6.16
C SER A 89 -1.21 -22.02 -6.10
N ARG A 90 -1.04 -22.79 -7.17
CA ARG A 90 -1.31 -24.23 -7.22
C ARG A 90 -0.25 -25.06 -6.49
N TYR A 91 0.90 -24.46 -6.15
CA TYR A 91 1.98 -25.13 -5.42
C TYR A 91 1.66 -25.12 -3.93
N SER A 92 0.99 -26.20 -3.48
CA SER A 92 0.47 -26.30 -2.13
C SER A 92 1.56 -26.37 -1.07
N ARG A 93 2.69 -27.04 -1.33
CA ARG A 93 3.83 -27.12 -0.40
C ARG A 93 4.52 -25.77 -0.29
N LEU A 94 4.73 -25.09 -1.42
CA LEU A 94 5.27 -23.73 -1.43
C LEU A 94 4.38 -22.76 -0.66
N LEU A 95 3.08 -22.74 -0.96
CA LEU A 95 2.13 -21.86 -0.29
C LEU A 95 2.09 -22.11 1.22
N THR A 96 2.11 -23.38 1.63
CA THR A 96 2.14 -23.78 3.03
C THR A 96 3.43 -23.30 3.69
N PHE A 97 4.60 -23.51 3.06
CA PHE A 97 5.88 -23.03 3.55
C PHE A 97 5.88 -21.52 3.82
N VAL A 98 5.46 -20.71 2.84
CA VAL A 98 5.45 -19.25 2.98
C VAL A 98 4.45 -18.81 4.07
N LYS A 99 3.28 -19.47 4.17
CA LYS A 99 2.30 -19.20 5.24
C LYS A 99 2.85 -19.55 6.62
N THR A 100 3.43 -20.73 6.81
CA THR A 100 3.96 -21.19 8.10
C THR A 100 5.03 -20.26 8.62
N LYS A 101 5.91 -19.73 7.75
CA LYS A 101 6.92 -18.75 8.16
C LYS A 101 6.32 -17.43 8.65
N ASN A 102 5.11 -17.09 8.20
CA ASN A 102 4.41 -15.85 8.57
C ASN A 102 3.55 -16.00 9.84
N VAL A 103 3.28 -17.23 10.30
CA VAL A 103 2.50 -17.46 11.53
C VAL A 103 3.27 -16.90 12.74
N GLY A 104 2.61 -16.02 13.50
CA GLY A 104 3.19 -15.38 14.68
C GLY A 104 4.09 -14.18 14.38
N PHE A 105 4.23 -13.77 13.11
CA PHE A 105 4.95 -12.54 12.78
C PHE A 105 4.17 -11.32 13.30
N GLN A 106 4.74 -10.63 14.29
CA GLN A 106 4.26 -9.32 14.72
C GLN A 106 4.97 -8.26 13.88
N SER A 107 4.20 -7.45 13.16
CA SER A 107 4.77 -6.32 12.43
C SER A 107 5.38 -5.33 13.42
N LYS A 108 6.63 -4.93 13.17
CA LYS A 108 7.20 -3.75 13.82
C LYS A 108 6.51 -2.54 13.20
N GLN A 109 5.41 -2.12 13.81
CA GLN A 109 4.76 -0.86 13.44
C GLN A 109 5.71 0.29 13.78
N ALA A 110 5.65 1.36 12.98
CA ALA A 110 6.29 2.61 13.36
C ALA A 110 5.63 3.11 14.65
N SER A 111 6.43 3.63 15.58
CA SER A 111 5.87 4.30 16.76
C SER A 111 4.99 5.45 16.28
N VAL A 112 3.77 5.51 16.80
CA VAL A 112 2.89 6.65 16.58
C VAL A 112 3.37 7.78 17.49
N PHE A 113 3.51 8.98 16.93
CA PHE A 113 3.90 10.15 17.72
C PHE A 113 2.76 10.53 18.67
N THR A 114 3.10 10.88 19.91
CA THR A 114 2.12 11.45 20.84
C THR A 114 1.85 12.92 20.50
N PRO A 115 0.72 13.50 20.95
CA PRO A 115 0.45 14.93 20.76
C PRO A 115 1.57 15.83 21.28
N GLU A 116 2.22 15.44 22.39
CA GLU A 116 3.36 16.17 22.96
C GLU A 116 4.60 16.10 22.07
N GLU A 117 4.86 14.93 21.48
CA GLU A 117 5.98 14.74 20.55
C GLU A 117 5.77 15.53 19.26
N ILE A 118 4.54 15.57 18.74
CA ILE A 118 4.19 16.38 17.57
C ILE A 118 4.33 17.87 17.91
N LYS A 119 3.79 18.31 19.04
CA LYS A 119 3.93 19.71 19.50
C LYS A 119 5.40 20.10 19.68
N LYS A 120 6.21 19.21 20.26
CA LYS A 120 7.65 19.42 20.40
C LYS A 120 8.33 19.55 19.03
N PHE A 121 7.97 18.69 18.07
CA PHE A 121 8.47 18.78 16.70
C PHE A 121 8.09 20.09 16.02
N LEU A 122 6.82 20.52 16.14
CA LEU A 122 6.34 21.79 15.56
C LEU A 122 7.08 23.01 16.12
N LEU A 123 7.43 23.00 17.40
CA LEU A 123 8.10 24.12 18.06
C LEU A 123 9.62 24.13 17.88
N GLU A 124 10.27 22.97 18.01
CA GLU A 124 11.74 22.90 18.15
C GLU A 124 12.46 22.55 16.83
N ALA A 125 11.79 21.92 15.86
CA ALA A 125 12.46 21.52 14.62
C ALA A 125 12.81 22.75 13.75
N PRO A 126 13.94 22.77 13.03
CA PRO A 126 14.30 23.90 12.17
C PRO A 126 13.35 24.06 10.96
N ASP A 127 12.78 25.25 10.76
CA ASP A 127 11.86 25.50 9.65
C ASP A 127 12.53 25.38 8.28
N SER A 128 13.82 25.70 8.17
CA SER A 128 14.59 25.58 6.92
C SER A 128 14.59 24.17 6.34
N GLU A 129 14.37 23.14 7.17
CA GLU A 129 14.35 21.74 6.77
C GLU A 129 12.93 21.13 6.81
N PHE A 130 12.12 21.55 7.79
CA PHE A 130 10.86 20.87 8.12
C PHE A 130 9.59 21.70 7.91
N LEU A 131 9.66 22.93 7.38
CA LEU A 131 8.49 23.82 7.25
C LEU A 131 7.28 23.15 6.58
N VAL A 132 7.49 22.43 5.47
CA VAL A 132 6.40 21.74 4.75
C VAL A 132 5.78 20.65 5.62
N ILE A 133 6.60 19.88 6.34
CA ILE A 133 6.13 18.79 7.20
C ILE A 133 5.37 19.35 8.41
N LYS A 134 5.82 20.47 8.98
CA LYS A 134 5.12 21.16 10.06
C LYS A 134 3.76 21.68 9.64
N VAL A 135 3.68 22.35 8.47
CA VAL A 135 2.41 22.86 7.93
C VAL A 135 1.42 21.71 7.67
N LEU A 136 1.89 20.59 7.12
CA LEU A 136 1.04 19.42 6.90
C LEU A 136 0.56 18.80 8.22
N ALA A 137 1.45 18.66 9.21
CA ALA A 137 1.08 18.14 10.52
C ALA A 137 0.09 19.05 11.25
N ASP A 138 0.22 20.37 11.10
CA ASP A 138 -0.70 21.35 11.68
C ASP A 138 -2.09 21.32 11.00
N ILE A 139 -2.12 21.20 9.68
CA ILE A 139 -3.39 21.05 8.92
C ILE A 139 -4.11 19.75 9.31
N ASP A 140 -3.39 18.63 9.35
CA ASP A 140 -3.96 17.31 9.72
C ASP A 140 -4.49 17.29 11.16
N LEU A 141 -3.89 18.07 12.06
CA LEU A 141 -4.37 18.26 13.44
C LEU A 141 -5.51 19.27 13.58
N SER A 142 -5.75 20.11 12.56
CA SER A 142 -6.79 21.15 12.60
C SER A 142 -8.18 20.66 12.16
N GLU A 143 -8.27 19.52 11.47
CA GLU A 143 -9.55 18.93 11.02
C GLU A 143 -10.44 18.41 12.18
N ASP A 144 -9.93 18.37 13.42
CA ASP A 144 -10.69 17.98 14.62
C ASP A 144 -11.32 19.18 15.37
N ILE A 145 -11.17 20.43 14.89
CA ILE A 145 -11.60 21.66 15.62
C ILE A 145 -12.90 22.30 15.07
N ASP A 146 -13.49 21.79 14.00
CA ASP A 146 -14.72 22.37 13.45
C ASP A 146 -16.00 22.02 14.25
N ASP A 147 -15.97 21.02 15.14
CA ASP A 147 -17.12 20.61 15.95
C ASP A 147 -17.33 21.46 17.24
N GLU A 148 -16.32 22.22 17.70
CA GLU A 148 -16.45 23.07 18.91
C GLU A 148 -16.88 24.51 18.60
N ILE A 149 -16.76 24.99 17.35
CA ILE A 149 -17.10 26.37 16.98
C ILE A 149 -18.62 26.56 16.83
N GLU A 150 -19.38 25.53 16.43
CA GLU A 150 -20.84 25.61 16.31
C GLU A 150 -21.54 25.71 17.69
N ALA A 151 -20.88 25.30 18.77
CA ALA A 151 -21.43 25.36 20.13
C ALA A 151 -21.36 26.76 20.79
N ASP A 152 -20.51 27.67 20.31
CA ASP A 152 -20.30 28.99 20.92
C ASP A 152 -21.02 30.14 20.17
N GLU A 153 -21.35 29.97 18.88
CA GLU A 153 -22.24 30.92 18.17
C GLU A 153 -23.68 30.88 18.70
N ASP A 154 -24.18 29.68 19.04
CA ASP A 154 -25.50 29.49 19.66
C ASP A 154 -25.60 30.12 21.06
N ARG A 155 -24.45 30.24 21.75
CA ARG A 155 -24.35 30.91 23.05
C ARG A 155 -24.34 32.43 22.89
N TYR A 156 -23.68 32.96 21.86
CA TYR A 156 -23.65 34.40 21.58
C TYR A 156 -25.04 34.92 21.13
N PHE A 157 -25.77 34.14 20.32
CA PHE A 157 -27.13 34.48 19.91
C PHE A 157 -28.16 34.44 21.05
N ARG A 158 -27.95 33.62 22.08
CA ARG A 158 -28.88 33.52 23.22
C ARG A 158 -28.72 34.66 24.24
N VAL A 159 -27.59 35.38 24.22
CA VAL A 159 -27.34 36.52 25.13
C VAL A 159 -27.91 37.83 24.60
N GLN A 160 -28.01 38.00 23.28
CA GLN A 160 -28.68 39.16 22.67
C GLN A 160 -30.16 38.85 22.38
N GLY A 161 -31.00 38.96 23.42
CA GLY A 161 -32.45 38.89 23.26
C GLY A 161 -32.99 39.94 22.28
N PRO A 162 -34.14 39.70 21.61
CA PRO A 162 -34.63 40.58 20.57
C PRO A 162 -34.97 41.96 21.12
N GLU A 163 -34.22 42.97 20.65
CA GLU A 163 -34.54 44.37 20.85
C GLU A 163 -35.93 44.66 20.26
N LYS A 164 -36.87 45.03 21.15
CA LYS A 164 -38.27 45.30 20.84
C LYS A 164 -38.37 46.49 19.88
N ARG A 165 -38.50 46.23 18.58
CA ARG A 165 -39.02 47.23 17.64
C ARG A 165 -40.54 47.25 17.73
N SER A 166 -41.07 48.28 18.40
CA SER A 166 -42.49 48.63 18.38
C SER A 166 -42.97 48.84 16.94
N PRO A 167 -44.12 48.31 16.53
CA PRO A 167 -44.65 48.54 15.19
C PRO A 167 -45.06 50.02 15.02
N PRO A 168 -44.79 50.65 13.87
CA PRO A 168 -45.27 52.01 13.61
C PRO A 168 -46.80 52.04 13.54
N SER A 169 -47.37 52.95 14.33
CA SER A 169 -48.79 53.29 14.38
C SER A 169 -49.30 53.67 12.99
N CYS A 170 -50.39 53.04 12.54
CA CYS A 170 -51.13 53.47 11.37
C CYS A 170 -51.63 54.91 11.54
N ARG A 171 -51.25 55.81 10.61
CA ARG A 171 -52.05 56.97 10.24
C ARG A 171 -51.71 57.42 8.83
#